data_AF-A0A950AVM2-F1
#
_entry.id   AF-A0A950AVM2-F1
#
_cell.length_a   1.000
_cell.length_b   1.000
_cell.length_c   1.000
_cell.angle_alpha   90.00
_cell.angle_beta   90.00
_cell.angle_gamma   90.00
#
_symmetry.space_group_name_H-M   'P 1'
#
loop_
_entity.id
_entity.type
_entity.pdbx_description
1 polymer ?
#
loop_
_entity_poly.entity_id
_entity_poly.type
_entity_poly.pdbx_seq_one_letter_code
_entity_poly.pdbx_strand_id
1 'polypeptide(L)' 'MTATATRDGDITRADIESKLREIRGEVEEVSSSARSVGLIVGAVAVVAVVGVVYLFGRRRGRQEKTVVEIRRI' A
#
# COMPACT_ATOMS: atom_id res chain seq x y z
N MET A 1 -28.91 -4.84 -28.25
CA MET A 1 -30.27 -5.26 -27.84
C MET A 1 -30.16 -6.67 -27.29
N THR A 2 -30.02 -6.83 -25.98
CA THR A 2 -30.01 -8.16 -25.37
C THR A 2 -30.86 -8.10 -24.11
N ALA A 3 -31.86 -8.96 -24.05
CA ALA A 3 -33.08 -8.78 -23.28
C ALA A 3 -32.89 -8.95 -21.76
N THR A 4 -33.19 -7.90 -21.00
CA THR A 4 -33.58 -7.98 -19.59
C THR A 4 -35.04 -8.45 -19.53
N ALA A 5 -35.26 -9.75 -19.59
CA ALA A 5 -36.60 -10.32 -19.40
C ALA A 5 -36.75 -10.74 -17.93
N THR A 6 -37.08 -9.79 -17.06
CA THR A 6 -37.64 -10.10 -15.73
C THR A 6 -39.01 -10.73 -15.99
N ARG A 7 -39.09 -12.06 -15.97
CA ARG A 7 -40.35 -12.79 -15.93
C ARG A 7 -40.60 -13.17 -14.47
N ASP A 8 -41.64 -12.56 -13.90
CA ASP A 8 -42.30 -12.91 -12.64
C ASP A 8 -41.41 -13.30 -11.46
N GLY A 9 -41.10 -12.34 -10.58
CA GLY A 9 -40.93 -12.52 -9.11
C GLY A 9 -39.80 -13.41 -8.56
N ASP A 10 -39.32 -14.39 -9.31
CA ASP A 10 -38.49 -15.47 -8.83
C ASP A 10 -37.03 -15.22 -9.23
N ILE A 11 -36.23 -14.88 -8.23
CA ILE A 11 -34.79 -14.73 -8.37
C ILE A 11 -34.18 -16.12 -8.61
N THR A 12 -33.59 -16.32 -9.78
CA THR A 12 -32.94 -17.61 -10.11
C THR A 12 -31.49 -17.62 -9.63
N ARG A 13 -30.95 -18.81 -9.36
CA ARG A 13 -29.53 -19.00 -9.00
C ARG A 13 -28.57 -18.32 -10.00
N ALA A 14 -28.91 -18.32 -11.28
CA ALA A 14 -28.12 -17.68 -12.33
C ALA A 14 -28.06 -16.14 -12.16
N ASP A 15 -29.14 -15.51 -11.73
CA ASP A 15 -29.20 -14.06 -11.48
C ASP A 15 -28.31 -13.68 -10.30
N ILE A 16 -28.34 -14.48 -9.22
CA ILE A 16 -27.46 -14.32 -8.06
C ILE A 16 -26.00 -14.51 -8.46
N GLU A 17 -25.68 -15.54 -9.24
CA GLU A 17 -24.30 -15.78 -9.69
C GLU A 17 -23.79 -14.65 -10.57
N SER A 18 -24.64 -14.14 -11.48
CA SER A 18 -24.29 -13.00 -12.33
C SER A 18 -24.02 -11.75 -11.48
N LYS A 19 -24.89 -11.44 -10.51
CA LYS A 19 -24.74 -10.28 -9.63
C LYS A 19 -23.53 -10.39 -8.70
N LEU A 20 -23.28 -11.57 -8.13
CA LEU A 20 -22.11 -11.81 -7.29
C LEU A 20 -20.80 -11.71 -8.10
N ARG A 21 -20.80 -12.15 -9.36
CA ARG A 21 -19.65 -12.05 -10.25
C ARG A 21 -19.36 -10.61 -10.66
N GLU A 22 -20.42 -9.83 -10.91
CA GLU A 22 -20.35 -8.37 -11.16
C GLU A 22 -19.70 -7.65 -9.96
N ILE A 23 -20.23 -7.85 -8.76
CA ILE A 23 -19.70 -7.22 -7.53
C ILE A 23 -18.27 -7.68 -7.24
N ARG A 24 -17.98 -8.98 -7.39
CA ARG A 24 -16.62 -9.52 -7.17
C ARG A 24 -15.61 -8.93 -8.14
N GLY A 25 -15.98 -8.70 -9.40
CA GLY A 25 -15.10 -8.08 -10.40
C GLY A 25 -14.67 -6.67 -9.99
N GLU A 26 -15.64 -5.85 -9.56
CA GLU A 26 -15.37 -4.48 -9.07
C GLU A 26 -14.50 -4.49 -7.79
N VAL A 27 -14.78 -5.40 -6.85
CA VAL A 27 -14.00 -5.54 -5.61
C VAL A 27 -12.57 -6.02 -5.89
N GLU A 28 -12.38 -6.97 -6.81
CA GLU A 28 -11.05 -7.46 -7.18
C GLU A 28 -10.21 -6.34 -7.79
N GLU A 29 -10.79 -5.52 -8.67
CA GLU A 29 -10.12 -4.37 -9.28
C GLU A 29 -9.71 -3.32 -8.24
N VAL A 30 -10.64 -2.95 -7.34
CA VAL A 30 -10.35 -2.01 -6.24
C VAL A 30 -9.30 -2.58 -5.30
N SER A 31 -9.37 -3.87 -4.96
CA SER A 31 -8.41 -4.51 -4.06
C SER A 31 -7.01 -4.62 -4.67
N SER A 32 -6.90 -4.89 -5.97
CA SER A 32 -5.64 -4.95 -6.70
C SER A 32 -4.96 -3.57 -6.76
N SER A 33 -5.76 -2.53 -7.05
CA SER A 33 -5.30 -1.14 -7.05
C SER A 33 -4.88 -0.69 -5.63
N ALA A 34 -5.72 -0.95 -4.62
CA ALA A 34 -5.44 -0.62 -3.23
C ALA A 34 -4.22 -1.36 -2.68
N ARG A 35 -4.01 -2.63 -3.05
CA ARG A 35 -2.82 -3.40 -2.65
C ARG A 35 -1.55 -2.81 -3.25
N SER A 36 -1.58 -2.40 -4.51
CA SER A 36 -0.43 -1.78 -5.18
C SER A 36 -0.09 -0.41 -4.57
N VAL A 37 -1.10 0.43 -4.35
CA VAL A 37 -0.93 1.74 -3.69
C VAL A 37 -0.45 1.57 -2.25
N GLY A 38 -1.04 0.63 -1.50
CA GLY A 38 -0.65 0.34 -0.13
C GLY A 38 0.80 -0.11 0.01
N LEU A 39 1.29 -0.94 -0.92
CA LEU A 39 2.70 -1.34 -0.95
C LEU A 39 3.64 -0.16 -1.20
N ILE A 40 3.31 0.71 -2.16
CA ILE A 40 4.12 1.90 -2.46
C ILE A 40 4.16 2.86 -1.27
N VAL A 41 3.00 3.17 -0.69
CA VAL A 41 2.89 4.06 0.48
C VAL A 41 3.66 3.48 1.67
N GLY A 42 3.52 2.17 1.93
CA GLY A 42 4.26 1.49 2.98
C GLY A 42 5.78 1.57 2.79
N ALA A 43 6.26 1.30 1.57
CA ALA A 43 7.68 1.39 1.25
C ALA A 43 8.23 2.81 1.46
N VAL A 44 7.51 3.83 0.99
CA VAL A 44 7.88 5.25 1.19
C VAL A 44 7.94 5.60 2.68
N ALA A 45 6.95 5.17 3.46
CA ALA A 45 6.92 5.42 4.90
C ALA A 45 8.15 4.81 5.61
N VAL A 46 8.52 3.57 5.27
CA VAL A 46 9.71 2.91 5.84
C VAL A 46 10.99 3.69 5.51
N VAL A 47 11.17 4.08 4.24
CA VAL A 47 12.34 4.87 3.83
C VAL A 47 12.38 6.22 4.56
N ALA A 48 11.24 6.88 4.73
CA ALA A 48 11.14 8.14 5.46
C ALA A 48 11.55 7.98 6.93
N VAL A 49 11.06 6.94 7.61
CA VAL A 49 11.43 6.63 9.01
C VAL A 49 12.93 6.39 9.13
N VAL A 50 13.51 5.57 8.25
CA VAL A 50 14.96 5.31 8.22
C VAL A 50 15.73 6.61 7.98
N GLY A 51 15.28 7.46 7.05
CA GLY A 51 15.89 8.76 6.77
C GLY A 51 15.87 9.70 7.97
N VAL A 52 14.76 9.76 8.70
CA VAL A 52 14.64 10.54 9.94
C VAL A 52 15.64 10.02 10.98
N VAL A 53 15.63 8.72 11.27
CA VAL A 53 16.56 8.11 12.24
C VAL A 53 18.01 8.39 11.86
N TYR A 54 18.38 8.21 10.59
CA TYR A 54 19.71 8.50 10.08
C TYR A 54 20.09 9.97 10.27
N LEU A 55 19.19 10.92 9.98
CA LEU A 55 19.47 12.35 10.12
C LEU A 55 19.72 12.73 11.58
N PHE A 56 18.93 12.19 12.51
CA PHE A 56 19.13 12.37 13.94
C PHE A 56 20.48 11.81 14.40
N GLY A 57 20.83 10.59 13.99
CA GLY A 57 22.13 9.98 14.29
C GLY A 57 23.30 10.76 13.70
N ARG A 58 23.20 11.17 12.43
CA ARG A 58 24.21 11.96 11.72
C ARG A 58 24.47 13.30 12.40
N ARG A 59 23.44 13.98 12.89
CA ARG A 59 23.57 15.26 13.59
C ARG A 59 24.30 15.12 14.91
N ARG A 60 24.09 14.02 15.64
CA ARG A 60 24.72 13.75 16.94
C ARG A 60 26.18 13.32 16.77
N GLY A 61 26.46 12.41 15.83
CA GLY A 61 27.84 11.99 15.53
C GLY A 61 28.75 13.10 14.99
N ARG A 62 28.20 14.16 14.38
CA ARG A 62 28.99 15.36 13.99
C ARG A 62 29.40 16.24 15.18
N GLN A 63 28.65 16.19 16.28
CA GLN A 63 28.93 16.96 17.49
C GLN A 63 29.91 16.23 18.41
N GLU A 64 29.87 14.89 18.42
CA GLU A 64 30.71 14.03 19.27
C GLU A 64 32.06 13.68 18.62
N LYS A 65 32.63 14.57 17.79
CA LYS A 65 33.93 14.30 17.16
C LYS A 65 35.00 14.18 18.23
N THR A 66 35.62 13.01 18.34
CA THR A 66 36.82 12.80 19.16
C THR A 66 37.97 13.61 18.57
N VAL A 67 38.42 14.62 19.32
CA VAL A 67 39.67 15.32 19.02
C VAL A 67 40.80 14.37 19.40
N VAL A 68 41.50 13.84 18.41
CA VAL A 68 42.69 13.02 18.65
C VAL A 68 43.90 13.95 18.56
N GLU A 69 44.52 14.26 19.69
CA GLU A 69 45.83 14.93 19.69
C GLU A 69 46.85 13.95 19.11
N ILE A 70 47.32 14.23 17.90
CA ILE A 70 48.37 13.44 17.26
C ILE A 70 49.69 13.78 17.97
N ARG A 71 50.06 12.99 18.98
CA ARG A 71 51.36 13.08 19.61
C ARG A 71 52.38 12.38 18.72
N ARG A 72 53.24 13.16 18.06
CA ARG A 72 54.39 12.62 17.32
C ARG A 72 55.49 12.30 18.34
N ILE A 73 55.83 11.01 18.44
CA ILE A 73 57.03 10.50 19.11
C ILE A 73 58.23 10.55 18.17
#